data_AF-A0A430Q334-F1
#
_entry.id   AF-A0A430Q334-F1
#
_cell.length_a   1.000
_cell.length_b   1.000
_cell.length_c   1.000
_cell.angle_alpha   90.00
_cell.angle_beta   90.00
_cell.angle_gamma   90.00
#
_symmetry.space_group_name_H-M   'P 1'
#
loop_
_entity.id
_entity.type
_entity.pdbx_description
1 polymer ?
#
loop_
_entity_poly.entity_id
_entity_poly.type
_entity_poly.pdbx_seq_one_letter_code
_entity_poly.pdbx_strand_id
1 'polypeptide(L)'
;APTLKGTHPVTDSSNKPCVSPRGKTSLVEAKSNQQTEEILNSILPPREWSENGQLWIQRASSTPATRLDVVNLQEELDRRLQQRQARETGICPVRRELYNQVFDELIRQVTINCAERGLLLLRVRDEIRMTIAAYQTLYESSIAFGMRKALQSEQGKADMERMAPTLKGTHPVTDSSNKPCVSPRGKTSLVEAKSNQQTEEILNSILPPREWSENGQLWIQRASSTPATRLDVVNLQEELDRRLQQRQARETGICPVRRELYNQVFDELIRQVTINCAERGLLLLRVRDEIRMTIAAYQTLYESSIAFGMRKALQSEQGKADMERMAPTLKGTHPVTDSSNKPCVSPRGKTSLVEAKSNQQTEEILNSILPPREWSENGQLWIQRASSTPATRLDVVNLQEELDRRLQQRQARETGICPVRRELYNQVFDELIRQVTINCAERGLLLLRVRDEIRMTIAAYQTLYESSIAFGMRKALQSEQGKADMERMCEQIEKRAAEQRQLEEKKHQDEIQFLKRNNQQLKAQLDGIMNPKK
;
A
#
# COMPACT_ATOMS: atom_id res chain seq x y z
N ALA A 1 7.11 51.22 -29.61
CA ALA A 1 7.71 52.56 -29.36
C ALA A 1 6.83 53.30 -28.35
N PRO A 2 7.35 54.21 -27.51
CA PRO A 2 8.72 54.76 -27.46
C PRO A 2 9.65 53.88 -26.58
N THR A 3 10.94 53.64 -26.84
CA THR A 3 12.14 54.50 -27.05
C THR A 3 12.54 55.42 -25.90
N LEU A 4 13.56 55.00 -25.14
CA LEU A 4 14.68 55.79 -24.60
C LEU A 4 15.86 54.79 -24.42
N LYS A 5 16.86 54.77 -25.32
CA LYS A 5 18.13 55.53 -25.26
C LYS A 5 18.89 55.37 -23.93
N GLY A 6 20.05 54.71 -23.99
CA GLY A 6 20.93 54.49 -22.84
C GLY A 6 22.03 55.56 -22.70
N THR A 7 22.88 55.37 -21.70
CA THR A 7 24.06 56.20 -21.40
C THR A 7 25.20 55.34 -20.86
N HIS A 8 26.39 55.49 -21.46
CA HIS A 8 27.68 55.27 -20.80
C HIS A 8 28.26 56.64 -20.43
N PRO A 9 29.07 56.73 -19.36
CA PRO A 9 30.46 57.21 -19.51
C PRO A 9 31.48 56.18 -18.96
N VAL A 10 32.58 55.84 -19.66
CA VAL A 10 33.88 56.55 -19.78
C VAL A 10 34.85 56.27 -18.62
N THR A 11 35.87 55.44 -18.94
CA THR A 11 37.29 55.35 -18.47
C THR A 11 37.68 55.88 -17.07
N ASP A 12 38.58 55.24 -16.32
CA ASP A 12 39.98 54.99 -16.76
C ASP A 12 40.81 53.99 -15.90
N SER A 13 42.01 53.68 -16.40
CA SER A 13 43.23 53.27 -15.68
C SER A 13 43.45 51.83 -15.17
N SER A 14 44.29 51.12 -15.95
CA SER A 14 45.34 50.17 -15.56
C SER A 14 45.10 49.06 -14.52
N ASN A 15 45.05 47.82 -15.00
CA ASN A 15 46.15 46.88 -14.70
C ASN A 15 46.25 45.74 -15.74
N LYS A 16 47.47 45.38 -16.15
CA LYS A 16 47.76 44.25 -17.07
C LYS A 16 47.92 42.93 -16.29
N PRO A 17 47.75 41.77 -16.94
CA PRO A 17 47.36 40.55 -16.23
C PRO A 17 48.54 39.76 -15.63
N CYS A 18 48.34 39.23 -14.43
CA CYS A 18 49.11 38.08 -13.96
C CYS A 18 48.59 36.81 -14.63
N VAL A 19 49.39 36.24 -15.54
CA VAL A 19 49.10 34.93 -16.16
C VAL A 19 49.66 33.82 -15.27
N SER A 20 48.79 32.97 -14.75
CA SER A 20 49.11 31.66 -14.18
C SER A 20 47.88 30.74 -14.26
N PRO A 21 48.06 29.41 -14.27
CA PRO A 21 47.53 28.62 -15.38
C PRO A 21 46.05 28.27 -15.27
N ARG A 22 45.24 28.72 -16.26
CA ARG A 22 43.95 28.11 -16.58
C ARG A 22 44.19 26.69 -17.09
N GLY A 23 43.48 25.71 -16.54
CA GLY A 23 43.55 24.32 -17.03
C GLY A 23 42.70 23.26 -16.32
N LYS A 24 42.12 23.55 -15.15
CA LYS A 24 41.32 22.55 -14.39
C LYS A 24 39.94 23.00 -13.87
N THR A 25 39.65 24.30 -13.80
CA THR A 25 38.35 24.80 -13.31
C THR A 25 37.19 24.64 -14.31
N SER A 26 37.43 24.86 -15.60
CA SER A 26 36.35 24.90 -16.61
C SER A 26 35.60 23.57 -16.78
N LEU A 27 36.21 22.42 -16.50
CA LEU A 27 35.56 21.12 -16.62
C LEU A 27 34.63 20.80 -15.44
N VAL A 28 34.90 21.39 -14.25
CA VAL A 28 34.09 21.21 -13.05
C VAL A 28 32.89 22.15 -13.08
N GLU A 29 33.11 23.42 -13.46
CA GLU A 29 32.04 24.40 -13.66
C GLU A 29 31.07 23.98 -14.78
N ALA A 30 31.58 23.44 -15.90
CA ALA A 30 30.74 22.92 -16.98
C ALA A 30 29.85 21.74 -16.53
N LYS A 31 30.40 20.80 -15.73
CA LYS A 31 29.61 19.68 -15.17
C LYS A 31 28.56 20.16 -14.16
N SER A 32 28.90 21.12 -13.30
CA SER A 32 27.96 21.71 -12.34
C SER A 32 26.79 22.42 -13.03
N ASN A 33 27.08 23.18 -14.09
CA ASN A 33 26.04 23.85 -14.89
C ASN A 33 25.17 22.85 -15.67
N GLN A 34 25.76 21.79 -16.24
CA GLN A 34 24.99 20.74 -16.91
C GLN A 34 24.05 20.01 -15.94
N GLN A 35 24.54 19.62 -14.76
CA GLN A 35 23.72 19.01 -13.72
C GLN A 35 22.58 19.94 -13.27
N THR A 36 22.85 21.24 -13.16
CA THR A 36 21.84 22.25 -12.81
C THR A 36 20.76 22.38 -13.91
N GLU A 37 21.15 22.45 -15.19
CA GLU A 37 20.21 22.41 -16.33
C GLU A 37 19.36 21.13 -16.34
N GLU A 38 19.95 19.95 -16.12
CA GLU A 38 19.24 18.67 -16.09
C GLU A 38 18.18 18.62 -14.97
N ILE A 39 18.52 19.12 -13.77
CA ILE A 39 17.57 19.23 -12.65
C ILE A 39 16.47 20.25 -12.96
N LEU A 40 16.82 21.43 -13.49
CA LEU A 40 15.84 22.45 -13.87
C LEU A 40 14.85 21.94 -14.92
N ASN A 41 15.33 21.21 -15.93
CA ASN A 41 14.48 20.57 -16.95
C ASN A 41 13.63 19.42 -16.38
N SER A 42 14.04 18.78 -15.28
CA SER A 42 13.21 17.78 -14.58
C SER A 42 12.11 18.41 -13.70
N ILE A 43 12.29 19.65 -13.23
CA ILE A 43 11.29 20.38 -12.42
C ILE A 43 10.32 21.12 -13.36
N LEU A 44 10.86 21.79 -14.37
CA LEU A 44 10.18 22.64 -15.34
C LEU A 44 10.59 22.19 -16.76
N PRO A 45 9.94 21.15 -17.32
CA PRO A 45 10.31 20.61 -18.63
C PRO A 45 10.21 21.68 -19.73
N PRO A 46 11.17 21.70 -20.68
CA PRO A 46 11.15 22.66 -21.78
C PRO A 46 9.84 22.58 -22.56
N ARG A 47 9.28 23.75 -22.91
CA ARG A 47 8.13 23.83 -23.81
C ARG A 47 8.64 24.00 -25.24
N GLU A 48 8.32 23.04 -26.09
CA GLU A 48 8.64 23.07 -27.51
C GLU A 48 7.38 23.39 -28.34
N TRP A 49 7.48 24.32 -29.29
CA TRP A 49 6.42 24.59 -30.27
C TRP A 49 7.01 24.99 -31.62
N SER A 50 6.26 24.77 -32.69
CA SER A 50 6.64 25.19 -34.04
C SER A 50 5.84 26.40 -34.46
N GLU A 51 6.52 27.47 -34.87
CA GLU A 51 5.91 28.72 -35.33
C GLU A 51 6.64 29.22 -36.57
N ASN A 52 5.89 29.52 -37.64
CA ASN A 52 6.44 29.92 -38.95
C ASN A 52 7.51 28.97 -39.53
N GLY A 53 7.41 27.67 -39.23
CA GLY A 53 8.36 26.65 -39.68
C GLY A 53 9.66 26.56 -38.87
N GLN A 54 9.81 27.35 -37.80
CA GLN A 54 10.92 27.25 -36.85
C GLN A 54 10.46 26.58 -35.55
N LEU A 55 11.31 25.71 -35.01
CA LEU A 55 11.12 25.09 -33.69
C LEU A 55 11.66 26.01 -32.61
N TRP A 56 10.79 26.40 -31.67
CA TRP A 56 11.09 27.21 -30.50
C TRP A 56 11.10 26.35 -29.25
N ILE A 57 12.05 26.60 -28.36
CA ILE A 57 12.21 25.89 -27.08
C ILE A 57 12.31 26.93 -25.96
N GLN A 58 11.32 26.96 -25.07
CA GLN A 58 11.37 27.76 -23.85
C GLN A 58 11.90 26.90 -22.69
N ARG A 59 13.00 27.34 -22.08
CA ARG A 59 13.61 26.74 -20.88
C ARG A 59 13.34 27.58 -19.64
N ALA A 60 13.45 26.96 -18.46
CA ALA A 60 13.48 27.68 -17.20
C ALA A 60 14.70 28.61 -17.14
N SER A 61 14.54 29.83 -16.61
CA SER A 61 15.68 30.75 -16.47
C SER A 61 16.72 30.18 -15.51
N SER A 62 18.00 30.27 -15.88
CA SER A 62 19.15 29.96 -15.03
C SER A 62 19.62 31.16 -14.19
N THR A 63 18.96 32.32 -14.30
CA THR A 63 19.30 33.50 -13.48
C THR A 63 18.86 33.31 -12.02
N PRO A 64 19.72 33.59 -11.03
CA PRO A 64 19.32 33.68 -9.62
C PRO A 64 18.21 34.72 -9.43
N ALA A 65 17.24 34.43 -8.56
CA ALA A 65 16.18 35.37 -8.22
C ALA A 65 16.66 36.41 -7.21
N THR A 66 16.22 37.65 -7.39
CA THR A 66 16.40 38.75 -6.45
C THR A 66 15.29 38.75 -5.39
N ARG A 67 15.47 39.56 -4.33
CA ARG A 67 14.41 39.78 -3.33
C ARG A 67 13.13 40.37 -3.96
N LEU A 68 13.25 41.16 -5.03
CA LEU A 68 12.11 41.73 -5.73
C LEU A 68 11.32 40.65 -6.50
N ASP A 69 12.00 39.68 -7.10
CA ASP A 69 11.36 38.58 -7.82
C ASP A 69 10.51 37.69 -6.88
N VAL A 70 10.97 37.48 -5.64
CA VAL A 70 10.21 36.75 -4.62
C VAL A 70 8.95 37.52 -4.18
N VAL A 71 9.05 38.85 -4.04
CA VAL A 71 7.88 39.70 -3.73
C VAL A 71 6.88 39.66 -4.89
N ASN A 72 7.34 39.84 -6.13
CA ASN A 72 6.50 39.75 -7.33
C ASN A 72 5.81 38.38 -7.46
N LEU A 73 6.50 37.29 -7.11
CA LEU A 73 5.94 35.93 -7.11
C LEU A 73 4.83 35.77 -6.07
N GLN A 74 4.98 36.37 -4.88
CA GLN A 74 3.95 36.37 -3.84
C GLN A 74 2.74 37.21 -4.26
N GLU A 75 2.95 38.44 -4.73
CA GLU A 75 1.86 39.33 -5.18
C GLU A 75 1.07 38.70 -6.35
N GLU A 76 1.76 38.05 -7.30
CA GLU A 76 1.14 37.33 -8.41
C GLU A 76 0.36 36.08 -7.96
N LEU A 77 0.84 35.36 -6.93
CA LEU A 77 0.10 34.27 -6.30
C LEU A 77 -1.21 34.79 -5.68
N ASP A 78 -1.13 35.81 -4.84
CA ASP A 78 -2.28 36.38 -4.13
C ASP A 78 -3.31 36.93 -5.14
N ARG A 79 -2.84 37.65 -6.17
CA ARG A 79 -3.68 38.12 -7.29
C ARG A 79 -4.37 36.97 -8.02
N ARG A 80 -3.67 35.87 -8.32
CA ARG A 80 -4.26 34.68 -8.99
C ARG A 80 -5.25 33.93 -8.10
N LEU A 81 -4.96 33.80 -6.81
CA LEU A 81 -5.86 33.17 -5.83
C LEU A 81 -7.17 33.96 -5.73
N GLN A 82 -7.09 35.30 -5.65
CA GLN A 82 -8.25 36.18 -5.62
C GLN A 82 -9.04 36.14 -6.94
N GLN A 83 -8.37 36.27 -8.10
CA GLN A 83 -9.03 36.26 -9.41
C GLN A 83 -9.72 34.93 -9.74
N ARG A 84 -9.13 33.79 -9.35
CA ARG A 84 -9.74 32.46 -9.57
C ARG A 84 -10.61 31.99 -8.38
N GLN A 85 -10.91 32.88 -7.42
CA GLN A 85 -11.75 32.63 -6.24
C GLN A 85 -11.39 31.34 -5.50
N ALA A 86 -10.09 31.12 -5.29
CA ALA A 86 -9.57 29.89 -4.69
C ALA A 86 -9.93 29.81 -3.19
N ARG A 87 -10.69 28.77 -2.78
CA ARG A 87 -11.17 28.60 -1.39
C ARG A 87 -10.01 28.63 -0.39
N GLU A 88 -10.24 29.25 0.77
CA GLU A 88 -9.29 29.29 1.88
C GLU A 88 -9.26 28.01 2.71
N THR A 89 -10.39 27.32 2.80
CA THR A 89 -10.54 26.08 3.57
C THR A 89 -11.02 24.92 2.68
N GLY A 90 -10.65 23.70 3.07
CA GLY A 90 -10.95 22.49 2.32
C GLY A 90 -10.12 22.31 1.04
N ILE A 91 -10.36 21.19 0.32
CA ILE A 91 -9.59 20.85 -0.88
C ILE A 91 -10.05 21.73 -2.05
N CYS A 92 -9.14 22.52 -2.62
CA CYS A 92 -9.39 23.34 -3.82
C CYS A 92 -8.36 22.99 -4.90
N PRO A 93 -8.75 22.40 -6.05
CA PRO A 93 -7.83 22.07 -7.13
C PRO A 93 -7.07 23.29 -7.68
N VAL A 94 -7.74 24.43 -7.84
CA VAL A 94 -7.15 25.70 -8.29
C VAL A 94 -6.09 26.20 -7.30
N ARG A 95 -6.36 26.12 -5.99
CA ARG A 95 -5.36 26.46 -4.96
C ARG A 95 -4.17 25.52 -5.04
N ARG A 96 -4.41 24.20 -5.11
CA ARG A 96 -3.35 23.18 -5.24
C ARG A 96 -2.49 23.42 -6.49
N GLU A 97 -3.10 23.77 -7.62
CA GLU A 97 -2.42 24.13 -8.88
C GLU A 97 -1.49 25.34 -8.70
N LEU A 98 -2.01 26.45 -8.18
CA LEU A 98 -1.26 27.69 -8.02
C LEU A 98 -0.11 27.56 -7.00
N TYR A 99 -0.34 26.90 -5.86
CA TYR A 99 0.72 26.63 -4.89
C TYR A 99 1.76 25.65 -5.42
N ASN A 100 1.39 24.67 -6.27
CA ASN A 100 2.38 23.83 -6.98
C ASN A 100 3.25 24.68 -7.91
N GLN A 101 2.67 25.57 -8.72
CA GLN A 101 3.44 26.44 -9.63
C GLN A 101 4.45 27.32 -8.87
N VAL A 102 4.05 27.89 -7.73
CA VAL A 102 4.95 28.68 -6.86
C VAL A 102 6.00 27.79 -6.20
N PHE A 103 5.65 26.59 -5.76
CA PHE A 103 6.62 25.66 -5.18
C PHE A 103 7.66 25.19 -6.19
N ASP A 104 7.25 24.90 -7.43
CA ASP A 104 8.16 24.51 -8.52
C ASP A 104 9.11 25.67 -8.90
N GLU A 105 8.65 26.93 -8.85
CA GLU A 105 9.49 28.12 -8.98
C GLU A 105 10.43 28.34 -7.77
N LEU A 106 9.99 28.08 -6.54
CA LEU A 106 10.87 28.11 -5.35
C LEU A 106 11.96 27.02 -5.43
N ILE A 107 11.62 25.82 -5.90
CA ILE A 107 12.62 24.77 -6.18
C ILE A 107 13.59 25.27 -7.27
N ARG A 108 13.12 25.90 -8.35
CA ARG A 108 14.00 26.50 -9.39
C ARG A 108 15.02 27.47 -8.76
N GLN A 109 14.55 28.41 -7.94
CA GLN A 109 15.39 29.41 -7.27
C GLN A 109 16.41 28.79 -6.30
N VAL A 110 15.99 27.79 -5.53
CA VAL A 110 16.89 27.07 -4.62
C VAL A 110 17.91 26.24 -5.40
N THR A 111 17.50 25.59 -6.50
CA THR A 111 18.37 24.76 -7.36
C THR A 111 19.51 25.58 -7.98
N ILE A 112 19.22 26.79 -8.46
CA ILE A 112 20.22 27.68 -9.06
C ILE A 112 21.27 28.15 -8.05
N ASN A 113 20.88 28.31 -6.78
CA ASN A 113 21.81 28.66 -5.71
C ASN A 113 22.54 27.43 -5.14
N CYS A 114 21.89 26.26 -5.12
CA CYS A 114 22.42 25.00 -4.63
C CYS A 114 21.56 23.82 -5.14
N ALA A 115 22.06 23.13 -6.16
CA ALA A 115 21.34 22.04 -6.84
C ALA A 115 20.90 20.91 -5.89
N GLU A 116 21.71 20.58 -4.88
CA GLU A 116 21.42 19.55 -3.87
C GLU A 116 20.20 19.90 -3.01
N ARG A 117 20.07 21.18 -2.58
CA ARG A 117 18.89 21.64 -1.84
C ARG A 117 17.63 21.62 -2.72
N GLY A 118 17.78 21.93 -4.01
CA GLY A 118 16.72 21.78 -5.01
C GLY A 118 16.23 20.33 -5.11
N LEU A 119 17.15 19.38 -5.24
CA LEU A 119 16.86 17.94 -5.27
C LEU A 119 16.17 17.43 -4.00
N LEU A 120 16.56 17.92 -2.81
CA LEU A 120 15.88 17.55 -1.56
C LEU A 120 14.44 18.07 -1.52
N LEU A 121 14.20 19.33 -1.91
CA LEU A 121 12.84 19.88 -1.99
C LEU A 121 12.00 19.15 -3.06
N LEU A 122 12.61 18.75 -4.17
CA LEU A 122 11.98 17.95 -5.22
C LEU A 122 11.52 16.58 -4.71
N ARG A 123 12.37 15.85 -3.98
CA ARG A 123 12.01 14.57 -3.35
C ARG A 123 10.90 14.73 -2.32
N VAL A 124 10.97 15.74 -1.46
CA VAL A 124 9.92 16.03 -0.46
C VAL A 124 8.59 16.38 -1.14
N ARG A 125 8.60 17.16 -2.23
CA ARG A 125 7.42 17.45 -3.05
C ARG A 125 6.75 16.18 -3.55
N ASP A 126 7.54 15.25 -4.08
CA ASP A 126 7.04 14.07 -4.77
C ASP A 126 6.56 13.00 -3.77
N GLU A 127 7.23 12.85 -2.62
CA GLU A 127 6.74 12.05 -1.49
C GLU A 127 5.40 12.55 -0.94
N ILE A 128 5.23 13.87 -0.79
CA ILE A 128 3.97 14.48 -0.40
C ILE A 128 2.89 14.27 -1.48
N ARG A 129 3.23 14.39 -2.77
CA ARG A 129 2.30 14.11 -3.88
C ARG A 129 1.85 12.64 -3.88
N MET A 130 2.76 11.69 -3.69
CA MET A 130 2.44 10.26 -3.56
C MET A 130 1.56 9.98 -2.33
N THR A 131 1.86 10.58 -1.19
CA THR A 131 1.06 10.47 0.03
C THR A 131 -0.36 10.98 -0.20
N ILE A 132 -0.52 12.19 -0.77
CA ILE A 132 -1.84 12.77 -1.07
C ILE A 132 -2.62 11.91 -2.08
N ALA A 133 -1.96 11.34 -3.08
CA ALA A 133 -2.59 10.41 -4.02
C ALA A 133 -3.12 9.15 -3.32
N ALA A 134 -2.33 8.54 -2.41
CA ALA A 134 -2.76 7.39 -1.62
C ALA A 134 -3.98 7.71 -0.72
N TYR A 135 -4.00 8.88 -0.06
CA TYR A 135 -5.15 9.34 0.71
C TYR A 135 -6.39 9.57 -0.17
N GLN A 136 -6.20 10.08 -1.39
CA GLN A 136 -7.31 10.25 -2.35
C GLN A 136 -7.89 8.89 -2.76
N THR A 137 -7.04 7.91 -3.11
CA THR A 137 -7.49 6.53 -3.44
C THR A 137 -8.20 5.85 -2.26
N LEU A 138 -7.74 6.08 -1.03
CA LEU A 138 -8.41 5.59 0.19
C LEU A 138 -9.81 6.20 0.36
N TYR A 139 -9.95 7.50 0.10
CA TYR A 139 -11.22 8.21 0.17
C TYR A 139 -12.20 7.76 -0.93
N GLU A 140 -11.73 7.64 -2.18
CA GLU A 140 -12.50 7.10 -3.29
C GLU A 140 -12.95 5.64 -3.02
N SER A 141 -12.05 4.81 -2.47
CA SER A 141 -12.37 3.44 -2.05
C SER A 141 -13.43 3.40 -0.95
N SER A 142 -13.41 4.36 -0.03
CA SER A 142 -14.38 4.50 1.06
C SER A 142 -15.75 4.92 0.55
N ILE A 143 -15.82 5.84 -0.41
CA ILE A 143 -17.06 6.20 -1.12
C ILE A 143 -17.59 4.99 -1.89
N ALA A 144 -16.76 4.31 -2.68
CA ALA A 144 -17.16 3.13 -3.44
C ALA A 144 -17.63 1.97 -2.54
N PHE A 145 -17.07 1.82 -1.34
CA PHE A 145 -17.62 0.91 -0.31
C PHE A 145 -18.99 1.36 0.19
N GLY A 146 -19.15 2.65 0.53
CA GLY A 146 -20.44 3.22 0.94
C GLY A 146 -21.53 3.04 -0.11
N MET A 147 -21.25 3.37 -1.37
CA MET A 147 -22.18 3.21 -2.50
C MET A 147 -22.54 1.74 -2.75
N ARG A 148 -21.57 0.81 -2.72
CA ARG A 148 -21.86 -0.63 -2.84
C ARG A 148 -22.76 -1.13 -1.71
N LYS A 149 -22.54 -0.65 -0.49
CA LYS A 149 -23.37 -1.02 0.67
C LYS A 149 -24.79 -0.44 0.57
N ALA A 150 -24.94 0.80 0.07
CA ALA A 150 -26.25 1.40 -0.21
C ALA A 150 -26.99 0.60 -1.29
N LEU A 151 -26.34 0.31 -2.42
CA LEU A 151 -26.91 -0.52 -3.50
C LEU A 151 -27.28 -1.93 -3.01
N GLN A 152 -26.49 -2.56 -2.14
CA GLN A 152 -26.87 -3.83 -1.51
C GLN A 152 -28.13 -3.72 -0.63
N SER A 153 -28.33 -2.59 0.06
CA SER A 153 -29.55 -2.36 0.85
C SER A 153 -30.80 -2.07 0.01
N GLU A 154 -30.63 -1.56 -1.22
CA GLU A 154 -31.71 -1.44 -2.20
C GLU A 154 -31.98 -2.76 -2.91
N GLN A 155 -30.93 -3.50 -3.26
CA GLN A 155 -31.04 -4.83 -3.89
C GLN A 155 -31.77 -5.83 -2.97
N GLY A 156 -31.54 -5.77 -1.66
CA GLY A 156 -32.29 -6.55 -0.67
C GLY A 156 -33.80 -6.26 -0.59
N LYS A 157 -34.27 -5.15 -1.17
CA LYS A 157 -35.71 -4.91 -1.42
C LYS A 157 -36.15 -5.45 -2.78
N ALA A 158 -35.33 -5.29 -3.82
CA ALA A 158 -35.64 -5.73 -5.19
C ALA A 158 -35.62 -7.27 -5.37
N ASP A 159 -34.79 -7.98 -4.60
CA ASP A 159 -34.67 -9.45 -4.67
C ASP A 159 -35.92 -10.19 -4.13
N MET A 160 -36.76 -9.50 -3.35
CA MET A 160 -38.10 -10.01 -2.96
C MET A 160 -39.12 -9.93 -4.10
N GLU A 161 -38.83 -9.17 -5.16
CA GLU A 161 -39.80 -8.80 -6.20
C GLU A 161 -39.50 -9.43 -7.58
N ARG A 162 -38.42 -10.22 -7.73
CA ARG A 162 -38.03 -10.84 -9.01
C ARG A 162 -37.67 -12.33 -8.89
N MET A 163 -38.70 -13.15 -8.71
CA MET A 163 -38.60 -14.61 -8.78
C MET A 163 -39.32 -15.17 -10.04
N ALA A 164 -38.85 -14.78 -11.24
CA ALA A 164 -39.25 -15.31 -12.55
C ALA A 164 -38.18 -15.00 -13.65
N PRO A 165 -38.03 -15.78 -14.75
CA PRO A 165 -36.66 -16.16 -15.16
C PRO A 165 -36.18 -15.91 -16.62
N THR A 166 -34.84 -15.89 -16.75
CA THR A 166 -33.97 -16.45 -17.83
C THR A 166 -33.72 -15.83 -19.24
N LEU A 167 -32.41 -15.73 -19.55
CA LEU A 167 -31.66 -16.12 -20.78
C LEU A 167 -31.71 -15.32 -22.12
N LYS A 168 -30.57 -14.70 -22.48
CA LYS A 168 -29.66 -14.94 -23.66
C LYS A 168 -28.61 -13.80 -23.75
N GLY A 169 -27.34 -14.02 -24.11
CA GLY A 169 -26.80 -14.02 -25.50
C GLY A 169 -26.60 -12.57 -26.02
N THR A 170 -25.51 -12.12 -26.66
CA THR A 170 -24.38 -12.75 -27.41
C THR A 170 -23.19 -11.77 -27.59
N HIS A 171 -22.04 -12.24 -28.10
CA HIS A 171 -20.91 -11.42 -28.58
C HIS A 171 -21.22 -10.63 -29.87
N PRO A 172 -20.34 -9.69 -30.27
CA PRO A 172 -19.67 -9.85 -31.57
C PRO A 172 -18.16 -9.51 -31.60
N VAL A 173 -17.55 -9.77 -32.77
CA VAL A 173 -16.12 -9.70 -33.15
C VAL A 173 -15.87 -8.57 -34.16
N THR A 174 -14.63 -8.05 -34.28
CA THR A 174 -13.89 -7.48 -35.46
C THR A 174 -12.80 -6.48 -34.98
N ASP A 175 -11.62 -6.25 -35.62
CA ASP A 175 -10.92 -7.00 -36.67
C ASP A 175 -9.37 -6.84 -36.64
N SER A 176 -8.69 -7.23 -37.73
CA SER A 176 -7.26 -7.28 -38.06
C SER A 176 -6.56 -5.94 -38.37
N SER A 177 -5.24 -5.85 -38.11
CA SER A 177 -4.22 -5.54 -39.15
C SER A 177 -2.78 -5.73 -38.62
N ASN A 178 -1.79 -5.91 -39.52
CA ASN A 178 -0.48 -6.50 -39.22
C ASN A 178 0.64 -5.94 -40.14
N LYS A 179 1.93 -6.17 -39.78
CA LYS A 179 3.22 -5.91 -40.49
C LYS A 179 3.93 -4.55 -40.24
N PRO A 180 5.27 -4.40 -40.51
CA PRO A 180 6.39 -5.24 -39.99
C PRO A 180 7.75 -4.50 -39.75
N CYS A 181 8.75 -5.21 -39.18
CA CYS A 181 10.23 -4.92 -39.23
C CYS A 181 10.73 -3.61 -38.52
N VAL A 182 12.01 -3.34 -38.21
CA VAL A 182 13.37 -3.90 -38.48
C VAL A 182 14.27 -3.74 -37.23
N SER A 183 15.27 -4.60 -36.99
CA SER A 183 16.32 -4.41 -35.94
C SER A 183 17.60 -3.74 -36.46
N PRO A 184 18.38 -3.03 -35.61
CA PRO A 184 19.82 -2.84 -35.84
C PRO A 184 20.72 -3.35 -34.69
N ARG A 185 21.85 -3.98 -35.07
CA ARG A 185 22.91 -4.43 -34.15
C ARG A 185 23.93 -3.32 -33.85
N GLY A 186 24.44 -3.31 -32.61
CA GLY A 186 25.86 -3.12 -32.31
C GLY A 186 26.38 -1.70 -32.01
N LYS A 187 26.94 -1.53 -30.79
CA LYS A 187 28.07 -0.65 -30.45
C LYS A 187 28.54 -0.91 -29.01
N THR A 188 29.70 -1.55 -28.84
CA THR A 188 30.10 -2.24 -27.61
C THR A 188 30.90 -1.41 -26.59
N SER A 189 30.95 -0.07 -26.71
CA SER A 189 31.74 0.80 -25.80
C SER A 189 30.95 1.92 -25.10
N LEU A 190 29.63 2.00 -25.31
CA LEU A 190 28.73 2.95 -24.62
C LEU A 190 27.78 2.26 -23.62
N VAL A 191 27.85 0.94 -23.51
CA VAL A 191 26.92 0.11 -22.73
C VAL A 191 27.33 0.05 -21.25
N GLU A 192 28.63 0.00 -20.95
CA GLU A 192 29.15 -0.17 -19.58
C GLU A 192 28.84 1.05 -18.69
N ALA A 193 28.98 2.27 -19.22
CA ALA A 193 28.66 3.50 -18.49
C ALA A 193 27.18 3.58 -18.08
N LYS A 194 26.26 3.18 -18.98
CA LYS A 194 24.82 3.11 -18.67
C LYS A 194 24.50 1.96 -17.70
N SER A 195 25.18 0.82 -17.84
CA SER A 195 25.02 -0.34 -16.95
C SER A 195 25.41 -0.01 -15.50
N ASN A 196 26.47 0.76 -15.28
CA ASN A 196 26.88 1.18 -13.94
C ASN A 196 25.90 2.20 -13.33
N GLN A 197 25.39 3.16 -14.11
CA GLN A 197 24.40 4.11 -13.62
C GLN A 197 23.09 3.42 -13.22
N GLN A 198 22.58 2.51 -14.06
CA GLN A 198 21.40 1.69 -13.74
C GLN A 198 21.62 0.80 -12.50
N THR A 199 22.83 0.26 -12.32
CA THR A 199 23.20 -0.52 -11.13
C THR A 199 23.13 0.34 -9.86
N GLU A 200 23.76 1.52 -9.87
CA GLU A 200 23.71 2.47 -8.74
C GLU A 200 22.27 2.93 -8.43
N GLU A 201 21.44 3.22 -9.43
CA GLU A 201 20.02 3.56 -9.24
C GLU A 201 19.24 2.45 -8.52
N ILE A 202 19.42 1.19 -8.95
CA ILE A 202 18.83 0.02 -8.27
C ILE A 202 19.38 -0.12 -6.84
N LEU A 203 20.70 0.03 -6.62
CA LEU A 203 21.30 -0.04 -5.29
C LEU A 203 20.74 1.01 -4.32
N ASN A 204 20.59 2.26 -4.77
CA ASN A 204 19.99 3.34 -3.97
C ASN A 204 18.50 3.10 -3.68
N SER A 205 17.79 2.32 -4.51
CA SER A 205 16.39 1.91 -4.29
C SER A 205 16.24 0.73 -3.31
N ILE A 206 17.31 -0.03 -3.10
CA ILE A 206 17.37 -1.13 -2.12
C ILE A 206 17.85 -0.61 -0.76
N LEU A 207 18.97 0.11 -0.76
CA LEU A 207 19.66 0.67 0.39
C LEU A 207 19.93 2.17 0.14
N PRO A 208 18.99 3.07 0.50
CA PRO A 208 19.16 4.50 0.34
C PRO A 208 20.42 5.01 1.06
N PRO A 209 21.18 5.95 0.47
CA PRO A 209 22.34 6.54 1.13
C PRO A 209 21.97 7.17 2.47
N ARG A 210 22.80 6.96 3.48
CA ARG A 210 22.68 7.63 4.78
C ARG A 210 23.46 8.94 4.74
N GLU A 211 22.79 10.03 5.06
CA GLU A 211 23.37 11.37 5.05
C GLU A 211 23.37 11.93 6.48
N TRP A 212 24.51 12.43 6.97
CA TRP A 212 24.61 13.09 8.27
C TRP A 212 25.65 14.21 8.25
N SER A 213 25.47 15.22 9.10
CA SER A 213 26.43 16.32 9.25
C SER A 213 27.23 16.14 10.52
N GLU A 214 28.55 16.16 10.41
CA GLU A 214 29.48 16.04 11.54
C GLU A 214 30.59 17.08 11.39
N ASN A 215 30.86 17.87 12.45
CA ASN A 215 31.84 18.96 12.45
C ASN A 215 31.68 19.99 11.31
N GLY A 216 30.44 20.24 10.87
CA GLY A 216 30.13 21.17 9.77
C GLY A 216 30.31 20.58 8.36
N GLN A 217 30.66 19.30 8.25
CA GLN A 217 30.87 18.60 6.98
C GLN A 217 29.78 17.54 6.77
N LEU A 218 29.21 17.49 5.55
CA LEU A 218 28.19 16.51 5.17
C LEU A 218 28.86 15.20 4.75
N TRP A 219 28.45 14.10 5.37
CA TRP A 219 28.89 12.75 5.07
C TRP A 219 27.76 11.96 4.41
N ILE A 220 28.09 11.20 3.37
CA ILE A 220 27.16 10.34 2.63
C ILE A 220 27.73 8.93 2.60
N GLN A 221 27.08 7.99 3.30
CA GLN A 221 27.39 6.56 3.23
C GLN A 221 26.47 5.91 2.20
N ARG A 222 27.06 5.41 1.10
CA ARG A 222 26.37 4.66 0.05
C ARG A 222 26.45 3.16 0.32
N ALA A 223 25.55 2.39 -0.29
CA ALA A 223 25.70 0.94 -0.36
C ALA A 223 27.02 0.59 -1.07
N SER A 224 27.71 -0.46 -0.61
CA SER A 224 28.93 -0.90 -1.29
C SER A 224 28.60 -1.43 -2.68
N SER A 225 29.33 -0.97 -3.70
CA SER A 225 29.31 -1.53 -5.06
C SER A 225 30.32 -2.68 -5.24
N THR A 226 31.06 -3.05 -4.18
CA THR A 226 32.00 -4.18 -4.21
C THR A 226 31.24 -5.51 -4.34
N PRO A 227 31.60 -6.38 -5.30
CA PRO A 227 31.06 -7.74 -5.40
C PRO A 227 31.33 -8.54 -4.14
N ALA A 228 30.30 -9.21 -3.61
CA ALA A 228 30.44 -10.08 -2.44
C ALA A 228 30.99 -11.46 -2.81
N THR A 229 31.95 -11.93 -2.03
CA THR A 229 32.53 -13.27 -2.11
C THR A 229 31.58 -14.33 -1.53
N ARG A 230 31.92 -15.61 -1.73
CA ARG A 230 31.21 -16.73 -1.08
C ARG A 230 31.32 -16.66 0.46
N LEU A 231 32.46 -16.21 0.99
CA LEU A 231 32.68 -16.06 2.43
C LEU A 231 31.78 -14.96 3.02
N ASP A 232 31.58 -13.85 2.29
CA ASP A 232 30.68 -12.78 2.75
C ASP A 232 29.22 -13.25 2.90
N VAL A 233 28.77 -14.18 2.04
CA VAL A 233 27.44 -14.80 2.16
C VAL A 233 27.35 -15.70 3.39
N VAL A 234 28.40 -16.48 3.69
CA VAL A 234 28.46 -17.32 4.90
C VAL A 234 28.46 -16.43 6.15
N ASN A 235 29.28 -15.39 6.18
CA ASN A 235 29.33 -14.41 7.29
C ASN A 235 27.97 -13.72 7.49
N LEU A 236 27.26 -13.37 6.41
CA LEU A 236 25.90 -12.80 6.46
C LEU A 236 24.89 -13.78 7.07
N GLN A 237 24.99 -15.07 6.74
CA GLN A 237 24.15 -16.11 7.31
C GLN A 237 24.44 -16.31 8.82
N GLU A 238 25.71 -16.40 9.21
CA GLU A 238 26.11 -16.53 10.61
C GLU A 238 25.68 -15.32 11.45
N GLU A 239 25.82 -14.11 10.90
CA GLU A 239 25.38 -12.87 11.54
C GLU A 239 23.84 -12.81 11.69
N LEU A 240 23.08 -13.29 10.70
CA LEU A 240 21.62 -13.45 10.83
C LEU A 240 21.28 -14.40 11.99
N ASP A 241 21.87 -15.59 12.01
CA ASP A 241 21.58 -16.62 13.02
C ASP A 241 21.98 -16.15 14.43
N ARG A 242 23.12 -15.44 14.55
CA ARG A 242 23.58 -14.80 15.78
C ARG A 242 22.59 -13.71 16.25
N ARG A 243 22.14 -12.81 15.37
CA ARG A 243 21.19 -11.75 15.72
C ARG A 243 19.81 -12.28 16.10
N LEU A 244 19.32 -13.31 15.41
CA LEU A 244 18.06 -13.98 15.75
C LEU A 244 18.10 -14.57 17.15
N GLN A 245 19.19 -15.25 17.51
CA GLN A 245 19.39 -15.81 18.85
C GLN A 245 19.52 -14.71 19.92
N GLN A 246 20.36 -13.69 19.68
CA GLN A 246 20.58 -12.60 20.64
C GLN A 246 19.32 -11.77 20.93
N ARG A 247 18.50 -11.50 19.91
CA ARG A 247 17.23 -10.77 20.08
C ARG A 247 16.04 -11.70 20.42
N GLN A 248 16.29 -12.97 20.74
CA GLN A 248 15.30 -13.99 21.11
C GLN A 248 14.09 -14.03 20.15
N ALA A 249 14.38 -14.00 18.83
CA ALA A 249 13.35 -13.98 17.81
C ALA A 249 12.52 -15.27 17.82
N ARG A 250 11.19 -15.15 17.87
CA ARG A 250 10.28 -16.30 17.83
C ARG A 250 10.42 -17.05 16.50
N GLU A 251 10.54 -18.38 16.57
CA GLU A 251 10.67 -19.23 15.38
C GLU A 251 9.36 -19.37 14.59
N THR A 252 8.21 -19.15 15.21
CA THR A 252 6.88 -19.36 14.63
C THR A 252 5.96 -18.15 14.76
N GLY A 253 5.04 -18.03 13.80
CA GLY A 253 4.06 -16.93 13.75
C GLY A 253 4.70 -15.57 13.46
N ILE A 254 3.97 -14.50 13.77
CA ILE A 254 4.41 -13.13 13.44
C ILE A 254 5.45 -12.67 14.46
N CYS A 255 6.71 -12.51 14.03
CA CYS A 255 7.78 -11.95 14.85
C CYS A 255 8.36 -10.69 14.17
N PRO A 256 8.12 -9.47 14.71
CA PRO A 256 8.64 -8.23 14.12
C PRO A 256 10.18 -8.22 13.98
N VAL A 257 10.90 -8.70 14.99
CA VAL A 257 12.38 -8.82 15.00
C VAL A 257 12.86 -9.75 13.89
N ARG A 258 12.20 -10.90 13.71
CA ARG A 258 12.55 -11.88 12.68
C ARG A 258 12.32 -11.28 11.29
N ARG A 259 11.14 -10.70 11.06
CA ARG A 259 10.80 -9.96 9.83
C ARG A 259 11.79 -8.84 9.52
N GLU A 260 12.21 -8.07 10.52
CA GLU A 260 13.21 -7.00 10.39
C GLU A 260 14.56 -7.55 9.91
N LEU A 261 15.09 -8.58 10.59
CA LEU A 261 16.39 -9.18 10.26
C LEU A 261 16.40 -9.90 8.91
N TYR A 262 15.33 -10.64 8.59
CA TYR A 262 15.19 -11.29 7.28
C TYR A 262 15.01 -10.27 6.14
N ASN A 263 14.35 -9.13 6.37
CA ASN A 263 14.31 -8.04 5.40
C ASN A 263 15.71 -7.43 5.17
N GLN A 264 16.49 -7.18 6.22
CA GLN A 264 17.88 -6.68 6.10
C GLN A 264 18.75 -7.64 5.27
N VAL A 265 18.63 -8.94 5.52
CA VAL A 265 19.34 -9.98 4.74
C VAL A 265 18.82 -10.05 3.30
N PHE A 266 17.52 -9.90 3.07
CA PHE A 266 16.99 -9.88 1.71
C PHE A 266 17.50 -8.66 0.93
N ASP A 267 17.44 -7.45 1.50
CA ASP A 267 17.95 -6.23 0.86
C ASP A 267 19.46 -6.34 0.55
N GLU A 268 20.28 -6.92 1.44
CA GLU A 268 21.69 -7.21 1.15
C GLU A 268 21.87 -8.29 0.06
N LEU A 269 21.06 -9.35 0.04
CA LEU A 269 21.09 -10.36 -1.03
C LEU A 269 20.71 -9.76 -2.39
N ILE A 270 19.74 -8.85 -2.43
CA ILE A 270 19.39 -8.12 -3.66
C ILE A 270 20.59 -7.25 -4.08
N ARG A 271 21.21 -6.47 -3.17
CA ARG A 271 22.45 -5.71 -3.47
C ARG A 271 23.50 -6.58 -4.15
N GLN A 272 23.81 -7.74 -3.57
CA GLN A 272 24.79 -8.68 -4.12
C GLN A 272 24.37 -9.25 -5.49
N VAL A 273 23.09 -9.55 -5.69
CA VAL A 273 22.61 -10.07 -6.98
C VAL A 273 22.64 -8.98 -8.05
N THR A 274 22.22 -7.74 -7.73
CA THR A 274 22.26 -6.58 -8.64
C THR A 274 23.68 -6.31 -9.16
N ILE A 275 24.68 -6.32 -8.27
CA ILE A 275 26.09 -6.08 -8.66
C ILE A 275 26.61 -7.15 -9.64
N ASN A 276 26.11 -8.39 -9.54
CA ASN A 276 26.46 -9.47 -10.47
C ASN A 276 25.61 -9.44 -11.76
N CYS A 277 24.36 -8.98 -11.69
CA CYS A 277 23.42 -8.87 -12.81
C CYS A 277 22.25 -7.94 -12.42
N ALA A 278 22.24 -6.74 -12.99
CA ALA A 278 21.26 -5.70 -12.67
C ALA A 278 19.82 -6.14 -12.97
N GLU A 279 19.59 -6.90 -14.05
CA GLU A 279 18.27 -7.43 -14.41
C GLU A 279 17.72 -8.40 -13.36
N ARG A 280 18.59 -9.27 -12.82
CA ARG A 280 18.22 -10.22 -11.77
C ARG A 280 17.95 -9.51 -10.45
N GLY A 281 18.71 -8.45 -10.17
CA GLY A 281 18.47 -7.52 -9.06
C GLY A 281 17.11 -6.83 -9.16
N LEU A 282 16.78 -6.28 -10.34
CA LEU A 282 15.51 -5.63 -10.63
C LEU A 282 14.31 -6.57 -10.45
N LEU A 283 14.40 -7.83 -10.91
CA LEU A 283 13.33 -8.80 -10.69
C LEU A 283 13.17 -9.18 -9.22
N LEU A 284 14.26 -9.36 -8.46
CA LEU A 284 14.18 -9.60 -7.01
C LEU A 284 13.61 -8.37 -6.26
N LEU A 285 13.91 -7.16 -6.71
CA LEU A 285 13.33 -5.92 -6.19
C LEU A 285 11.80 -5.90 -6.38
N ARG A 286 11.32 -6.22 -7.59
CA ARG A 286 9.88 -6.34 -7.87
C ARG A 286 9.20 -7.42 -7.01
N VAL A 287 9.84 -8.57 -6.83
CA VAL A 287 9.38 -9.64 -5.93
C VAL A 287 9.27 -9.14 -4.48
N ARG A 288 10.30 -8.44 -3.96
CA ARG A 288 10.30 -7.85 -2.62
C ARG A 288 9.16 -6.87 -2.42
N ASP A 289 8.89 -6.03 -3.42
CA ASP A 289 7.88 -4.98 -3.31
C ASP A 289 6.44 -5.55 -3.43
N GLU A 290 6.21 -6.58 -4.24
CA GLU A 290 4.96 -7.37 -4.23
C GLU A 290 4.71 -8.01 -2.86
N ILE A 291 5.75 -8.56 -2.24
CA ILE A 291 5.69 -9.17 -0.90
C ILE A 291 5.34 -8.12 0.16
N ARG A 292 6.02 -6.96 0.14
CA ARG A 292 5.76 -5.83 1.06
C ARG A 292 4.30 -5.36 0.94
N MET A 293 3.81 -5.16 -0.29
CA MET A 293 2.42 -4.80 -0.58
C MET A 293 1.43 -5.88 -0.10
N THR A 294 1.72 -7.15 -0.33
CA THR A 294 0.86 -8.27 0.12
C THR A 294 0.74 -8.29 1.65
N ILE A 295 1.86 -8.18 2.36
CA ILE A 295 1.88 -8.15 3.84
C ILE A 295 1.12 -6.91 4.35
N ALA A 296 1.37 -5.73 3.79
CA ALA A 296 0.68 -4.50 4.18
C ALA A 296 -0.84 -4.59 3.97
N ALA A 297 -1.29 -5.15 2.83
CA ALA A 297 -2.71 -5.33 2.55
C ALA A 297 -3.38 -6.29 3.55
N TYR A 298 -2.74 -7.39 3.94
CA TYR A 298 -3.26 -8.25 5.00
C TYR A 298 -3.26 -7.58 6.39
N GLN A 299 -2.24 -6.77 6.72
CA GLN A 299 -2.22 -5.99 7.96
C GLN A 299 -3.42 -5.05 8.05
N THR A 300 -3.65 -4.22 7.03
CA THR A 300 -4.78 -3.28 6.98
C THR A 300 -6.13 -3.99 7.06
N LEU A 301 -6.28 -5.13 6.38
CA LEU A 301 -7.52 -5.92 6.40
C LEU A 301 -7.78 -6.57 7.77
N TYR A 302 -6.74 -7.10 8.42
CA TYR A 302 -6.83 -7.62 9.78
C TYR A 302 -7.22 -6.52 10.78
N GLU A 303 -6.55 -5.37 10.77
CA GLU A 303 -6.85 -4.23 11.64
C GLU A 303 -8.30 -3.74 11.45
N SER A 304 -8.73 -3.58 10.20
CA SER A 304 -10.11 -3.20 9.85
C SER A 304 -11.14 -4.23 10.33
N SER A 305 -10.83 -5.52 10.22
CA SER A 305 -11.68 -6.64 10.62
C SER A 305 -11.82 -6.71 12.14
N ILE A 306 -10.73 -6.57 12.89
CA ILE A 306 -10.75 -6.45 14.35
C ILE A 306 -11.55 -5.22 14.79
N ALA A 307 -11.34 -4.05 14.17
CA ALA A 307 -12.08 -2.83 14.49
C ALA A 307 -13.59 -2.94 14.20
N PHE A 308 -13.99 -3.73 13.19
CA PHE A 308 -15.39 -4.09 12.98
C PHE A 308 -15.90 -5.03 14.09
N GLY A 309 -15.17 -6.10 14.40
CA GLY A 309 -15.57 -7.08 15.40
C GLY A 309 -15.69 -6.49 16.81
N MET A 310 -14.77 -5.61 17.21
CA MET A 310 -14.83 -4.90 18.50
C MET A 310 -16.05 -3.98 18.59
N ARG A 311 -16.35 -3.21 17.54
CA ARG A 311 -17.59 -2.39 17.50
C ARG A 311 -18.85 -3.24 17.61
N LYS A 312 -18.88 -4.42 16.98
CA LYS A 312 -20.01 -5.36 17.10
C LYS A 312 -20.09 -6.05 18.47
N ALA A 313 -18.95 -6.32 19.11
CA ALA A 313 -18.93 -6.81 20.49
C ALA A 313 -19.56 -5.78 21.45
N LEU A 314 -19.12 -4.52 21.38
CA LEU A 314 -19.68 -3.42 22.20
C LEU A 314 -21.17 -3.20 21.95
N GLN A 315 -21.65 -3.26 20.70
CA GLN A 315 -23.08 -3.21 20.39
C GLN A 315 -23.86 -4.37 21.03
N SER A 316 -23.32 -5.59 21.00
CA SER A 316 -23.94 -6.76 21.62
C SER A 316 -23.95 -6.71 23.15
N GLU A 317 -22.96 -6.06 23.77
CA GLU A 317 -22.86 -5.90 25.22
C GLU A 317 -23.79 -4.79 25.73
N GLN A 318 -23.85 -3.65 25.02
CA GLN A 318 -24.79 -2.57 25.34
C GLN A 318 -26.24 -3.05 25.24
N GLY A 319 -26.61 -3.74 24.14
CA GLY A 319 -27.96 -4.29 23.97
C GLY A 319 -28.35 -5.32 25.04
N LYS A 320 -27.38 -6.07 25.59
CA LYS A 320 -27.61 -6.95 26.75
C LYS A 320 -27.78 -6.17 28.05
N ALA A 321 -26.96 -5.16 28.30
CA ALA A 321 -27.07 -4.33 29.50
C ALA A 321 -28.40 -3.57 29.56
N ASP A 322 -28.91 -3.11 28.41
CA ASP A 322 -30.22 -2.48 28.32
C ASP A 322 -31.37 -3.48 28.51
N MET A 323 -31.20 -4.75 28.09
CA MET A 323 -32.14 -5.84 28.36
C MET A 323 -32.19 -6.22 29.85
N GLU A 324 -31.02 -6.31 30.48
CA GLU A 324 -30.87 -6.63 31.91
C GLU A 324 -31.44 -5.51 32.81
N ARG A 325 -31.36 -4.25 32.36
CA ARG A 325 -32.02 -3.09 33.02
C ARG A 325 -33.55 -3.11 32.92
N MET A 326 -34.13 -3.80 31.93
CA MET A 326 -35.59 -3.91 31.76
C MET A 326 -36.22 -5.09 32.54
N ALA A 327 -35.43 -5.90 33.25
CA ALA A 327 -35.91 -7.12 33.93
C ALA A 327 -35.71 -7.10 35.46
N PRO A 328 -36.77 -6.89 36.27
CA PRO A 328 -36.71 -7.16 37.69
C PRO A 328 -37.01 -8.64 38.00
N THR A 329 -36.08 -9.28 38.71
CA THR A 329 -36.23 -10.56 39.44
C THR A 329 -36.20 -11.86 38.62
N LEU A 330 -35.03 -12.51 38.58
CA LEU A 330 -34.78 -13.81 39.27
C LEU A 330 -33.27 -14.15 39.23
N LYS A 331 -32.69 -14.57 40.37
CA LYS A 331 -31.24 -14.83 40.53
C LYS A 331 -30.83 -16.24 40.10
N GLY A 332 -29.57 -16.41 39.71
CA GLY A 332 -28.87 -17.70 39.66
C GLY A 332 -27.38 -17.59 39.30
N THR A 333 -26.50 -17.50 40.30
CA THR A 333 -25.02 -17.55 40.14
C THR A 333 -24.55 -19.02 40.02
N HIS A 334 -23.51 -19.39 39.25
CA HIS A 334 -22.08 -19.32 39.60
C HIS A 334 -21.17 -19.81 38.41
N PRO A 335 -19.82 -19.75 38.48
CA PRO A 335 -19.00 -19.37 37.32
C PRO A 335 -18.28 -20.51 36.58
N VAL A 336 -17.78 -20.17 35.39
CA VAL A 336 -16.81 -20.96 34.60
C VAL A 336 -15.41 -20.83 35.22
N THR A 337 -14.72 -21.95 35.42
CA THR A 337 -13.30 -21.98 35.79
C THR A 337 -12.41 -22.13 34.55
N ASP A 338 -11.42 -21.25 34.44
CA ASP A 338 -10.38 -21.27 33.42
C ASP A 338 -9.26 -22.28 33.77
N SER A 339 -8.62 -22.89 32.76
CA SER A 339 -7.35 -23.60 32.99
C SER A 339 -6.49 -23.89 31.74
N SER A 340 -5.32 -23.26 31.79
CA SER A 340 -4.00 -23.84 31.46
C SER A 340 -3.63 -24.20 30.01
N ASN A 341 -2.76 -23.35 29.47
CA ASN A 341 -1.59 -23.67 28.62
C ASN A 341 -1.08 -25.12 28.63
N LYS A 342 -0.60 -25.59 27.46
CA LYS A 342 0.80 -26.03 27.27
C LYS A 342 1.23 -26.01 25.78
N PRO A 343 2.50 -25.65 25.47
CA PRO A 343 3.03 -25.61 24.10
C PRO A 343 3.69 -26.94 23.68
N CYS A 344 3.86 -27.17 22.38
CA CYS A 344 4.59 -28.34 21.86
C CYS A 344 5.69 -27.97 20.83
N VAL A 345 6.92 -28.06 21.31
CA VAL A 345 8.26 -28.26 20.72
C VAL A 345 8.41 -28.54 19.20
N SER A 346 9.34 -27.81 18.57
CA SER A 346 9.97 -28.11 17.27
C SER A 346 11.03 -29.24 17.36
N PRO A 347 11.19 -30.11 16.35
CA PRO A 347 12.41 -30.90 16.16
C PRO A 347 13.42 -30.14 15.29
N ARG A 348 14.64 -29.95 15.81
CA ARG A 348 15.79 -29.36 15.09
C ARG A 348 16.74 -30.48 14.68
N GLY A 349 17.02 -30.63 13.39
CA GLY A 349 18.03 -31.57 12.86
C GLY A 349 19.29 -30.85 12.37
N LYS A 350 20.47 -31.35 12.75
CA LYS A 350 21.78 -30.97 12.18
C LYS A 350 22.58 -32.23 11.90
N THR A 351 23.28 -32.28 10.76
CA THR A 351 24.55 -33.00 10.60
C THR A 351 25.32 -32.47 9.39
N SER A 352 26.65 -32.57 9.44
CA SER A 352 27.61 -32.07 8.45
C SER A 352 28.42 -33.21 7.81
N LEU A 353 29.03 -32.96 6.63
CA LEU A 353 30.38 -33.38 6.16
C LEU A 353 30.47 -33.49 4.61
N VAL A 354 31.00 -32.44 3.96
CA VAL A 354 32.36 -32.36 3.36
C VAL A 354 33.04 -33.72 3.02
N GLU A 355 33.66 -34.01 1.87
CA GLU A 355 33.92 -33.27 0.61
C GLU A 355 34.05 -34.27 -0.58
N ALA A 356 33.12 -34.20 -1.54
CA ALA A 356 33.20 -34.79 -2.89
C ALA A 356 32.07 -34.26 -3.81
N LYS A 357 31.40 -33.17 -3.39
CA LYS A 357 29.92 -33.09 -3.44
C LYS A 357 29.34 -31.89 -4.21
N SER A 358 30.13 -31.07 -4.90
CA SER A 358 29.64 -29.75 -5.40
C SER A 358 28.43 -29.84 -6.33
N ASN A 359 28.39 -30.79 -7.27
CA ASN A 359 27.23 -30.95 -8.17
C ASN A 359 26.03 -31.58 -7.44
N GLN A 360 26.25 -32.63 -6.65
CA GLN A 360 25.18 -33.36 -5.96
C GLN A 360 24.50 -32.49 -4.89
N GLN A 361 25.28 -31.71 -4.13
CA GLN A 361 24.78 -30.70 -3.20
C GLN A 361 23.96 -29.61 -3.91
N THR A 362 24.39 -29.18 -5.11
CA THR A 362 23.63 -28.20 -5.90
C THR A 362 22.27 -28.79 -6.33
N GLU A 363 22.23 -30.03 -6.80
CA GLU A 363 20.97 -30.70 -7.16
C GLU A 363 20.05 -30.93 -5.95
N GLU A 364 20.57 -31.32 -4.79
CA GLU A 364 19.80 -31.45 -3.54
C GLU A 364 19.14 -30.12 -3.13
N ILE A 365 19.88 -29.01 -3.24
CA ILE A 365 19.36 -27.67 -2.98
C ILE A 365 18.30 -27.28 -4.03
N LEU A 366 18.55 -27.54 -5.32
CA LEU A 366 17.59 -27.28 -6.39
C LEU A 366 16.29 -28.06 -6.21
N ASN A 367 16.36 -29.35 -5.84
CA ASN A 367 15.19 -30.17 -5.52
C ASN A 367 14.42 -29.66 -4.27
N SER A 368 15.10 -28.96 -3.34
CA SER A 368 14.47 -28.33 -2.18
C SER A 368 13.76 -27.00 -2.53
N ILE A 369 14.27 -26.27 -3.54
CA ILE A 369 13.67 -25.02 -4.03
C ILE A 369 12.48 -25.32 -4.95
N LEU A 370 12.67 -26.26 -5.89
CA LEU A 370 11.75 -26.72 -6.92
C LEU A 370 11.69 -28.26 -6.90
N PRO A 371 10.77 -28.86 -6.13
CA PRO A 371 10.61 -30.32 -6.06
C PRO A 371 10.40 -30.95 -7.44
N PRO A 372 11.04 -32.10 -7.73
CA PRO A 372 10.79 -32.84 -8.96
C PRO A 372 9.31 -33.17 -9.13
N ARG A 373 8.82 -33.08 -10.37
CA ARG A 373 7.47 -33.53 -10.73
C ARG A 373 7.55 -34.97 -11.20
N GLU A 374 6.77 -35.83 -10.58
CA GLU A 374 6.71 -37.27 -10.90
C GLU A 374 5.33 -37.61 -11.46
N TRP A 375 5.28 -38.34 -12.58
CA TRP A 375 4.05 -38.87 -13.15
C TRP A 375 4.29 -40.22 -13.82
N SER A 376 3.26 -41.06 -13.88
CA SER A 376 3.31 -42.34 -14.59
C SER A 376 2.59 -42.20 -15.92
N GLU A 377 3.26 -42.58 -17.01
CA GLU A 377 2.73 -42.55 -18.37
C GLU A 377 3.14 -43.83 -19.09
N ASN A 378 2.17 -44.54 -19.68
CA ASN A 378 2.38 -45.83 -20.35
C ASN A 378 3.13 -46.89 -19.50
N GLY A 379 2.91 -46.88 -18.18
CA GLY A 379 3.57 -47.80 -17.24
C GLY A 379 5.01 -47.43 -16.87
N GLN A 380 5.52 -46.29 -17.35
CA GLN A 380 6.84 -45.76 -17.01
C GLN A 380 6.71 -44.56 -16.06
N LEU A 381 7.56 -44.50 -15.03
CA LEU A 381 7.64 -43.37 -14.11
C LEU A 381 8.59 -42.32 -14.68
N TRP A 382 8.06 -41.12 -14.93
CA TRP A 382 8.81 -39.95 -15.40
C TRP A 382 9.07 -38.99 -14.25
N ILE A 383 10.30 -38.45 -14.20
CA ILE A 383 10.74 -37.48 -13.19
C ILE A 383 11.29 -36.24 -13.91
N GLN A 384 10.58 -35.12 -13.82
CA GLN A 384 11.05 -33.81 -14.30
C GLN A 384 11.74 -33.06 -13.16
N ARG A 385 13.04 -32.77 -13.34
CA ARG A 385 13.86 -31.99 -12.39
C ARG A 385 14.03 -30.55 -12.85
N ALA A 386 14.37 -29.66 -11.92
CA ALA A 386 14.78 -28.31 -12.27
C ALA A 386 16.07 -28.32 -13.09
N SER A 387 16.17 -27.47 -14.12
CA SER A 387 17.40 -27.38 -14.93
C SER A 387 18.58 -26.90 -14.09
N SER A 388 19.72 -27.56 -14.21
CA SER A 388 21.02 -27.13 -13.65
C SER A 388 21.79 -26.18 -14.58
N THR A 389 21.27 -25.88 -15.78
CA THR A 389 21.91 -24.96 -16.72
C THR A 389 21.94 -23.52 -16.17
N PRO A 390 23.10 -22.84 -16.14
CA PRO A 390 23.19 -21.43 -15.79
C PRO A 390 22.39 -20.54 -16.74
N ALA A 391 21.70 -19.54 -16.19
CA ALA A 391 20.92 -18.58 -16.96
C ALA A 391 21.75 -17.37 -17.40
N THR A 392 21.61 -16.97 -18.66
CA THR A 392 22.20 -15.75 -19.25
C THR A 392 21.40 -14.50 -18.86
N ARG A 393 21.96 -13.30 -19.12
CA ARG A 393 21.22 -12.04 -18.94
C ARG A 393 19.95 -11.98 -19.83
N LEU A 394 20.01 -12.56 -21.03
CA LEU A 394 18.86 -12.61 -21.94
C LEU A 394 17.73 -13.47 -21.38
N ASP A 395 18.05 -14.59 -20.71
CA ASP A 395 17.04 -15.43 -20.06
C ASP A 395 16.33 -14.70 -18.91
N VAL A 396 17.03 -13.80 -18.20
CA VAL A 396 16.44 -12.94 -17.16
C VAL A 396 15.51 -11.88 -17.76
N VAL A 397 15.88 -11.28 -18.89
CA VAL A 397 15.01 -10.34 -19.63
C VAL A 397 13.76 -11.06 -20.15
N ASN A 398 13.92 -12.23 -20.77
CA ASN A 398 12.81 -13.05 -21.24
C ASN A 398 11.86 -13.46 -20.08
N LEU A 399 12.42 -13.77 -18.90
CA LEU A 399 11.64 -14.05 -17.69
C LEU A 399 10.83 -12.83 -17.21
N GLN A 400 11.39 -11.63 -17.34
CA GLN A 400 10.68 -10.38 -17.03
C GLN A 400 9.53 -10.14 -18.01
N GLU A 401 9.79 -10.22 -19.31
CA GLU A 401 8.76 -10.04 -20.35
C GLU A 401 7.64 -11.07 -20.23
N GLU A 402 7.97 -12.33 -19.93
CA GLU A 402 6.99 -13.41 -19.72
C GLU A 402 6.14 -13.18 -18.46
N LEU A 403 6.73 -12.67 -17.37
CA LEU A 403 5.99 -12.26 -16.18
C LEU A 403 4.99 -11.15 -16.52
N ASP A 404 5.45 -10.09 -17.18
CA ASP A 404 4.62 -8.92 -17.51
C ASP A 404 3.48 -9.30 -18.47
N ARG A 405 3.78 -10.12 -19.48
CA ARG A 405 2.79 -10.72 -20.39
C ARG A 405 1.76 -11.56 -19.64
N ARG A 406 2.16 -12.41 -18.70
CA ARG A 406 1.24 -13.26 -17.91
C ARG A 406 0.38 -12.44 -16.95
N LEU A 407 0.93 -11.42 -16.31
CA LEU A 407 0.18 -10.49 -15.44
C LEU A 407 -0.94 -9.79 -16.22
N GLN A 408 -0.63 -9.27 -17.42
CA GLN A 408 -1.60 -8.62 -18.29
C GLN A 408 -2.66 -9.61 -18.80
N GLN A 409 -2.25 -10.77 -19.34
CA GLN A 409 -3.17 -11.76 -19.90
C GLN A 409 -4.13 -12.36 -18.88
N ARG A 410 -3.68 -12.56 -17.63
CA ARG A 410 -4.54 -13.08 -16.54
C ARG A 410 -5.21 -11.94 -15.73
N GLN A 411 -5.15 -10.70 -16.22
CA GLN A 411 -5.76 -9.51 -15.61
C GLN A 411 -5.48 -9.38 -14.12
N ALA A 412 -4.21 -9.57 -13.75
CA ALA A 412 -3.74 -9.42 -12.38
C ALA A 412 -3.96 -7.99 -11.88
N ARG A 413 -4.49 -7.84 -10.65
CA ARG A 413 -4.73 -6.50 -10.07
C ARG A 413 -3.42 -5.84 -9.71
N GLU A 414 -3.31 -4.53 -9.99
CA GLU A 414 -2.13 -3.71 -9.70
C GLU A 414 -1.99 -3.33 -8.22
N THR A 415 -3.06 -3.41 -7.43
CA THR A 415 -3.04 -3.05 -6.00
C THR A 415 -3.76 -4.09 -5.13
N GLY A 416 -3.36 -4.13 -3.85
CA GLY A 416 -3.94 -5.04 -2.85
C GLY A 416 -3.62 -6.52 -3.09
N ILE A 417 -4.43 -7.39 -2.49
CA ILE A 417 -4.25 -8.85 -2.58
C ILE A 417 -4.76 -9.35 -3.94
N CYS A 418 -3.88 -9.99 -4.71
CA CYS A 418 -4.22 -10.67 -5.95
C CYS A 418 -3.60 -12.07 -5.97
N PRO A 419 -4.39 -13.16 -5.91
CA PRO A 419 -3.87 -14.52 -5.92
C PRO A 419 -3.05 -14.84 -7.18
N VAL A 420 -3.52 -14.41 -8.36
CA VAL A 420 -2.83 -14.60 -9.65
C VAL A 420 -1.47 -13.90 -9.67
N ARG A 421 -1.40 -12.66 -9.17
CA ARG A 421 -0.15 -11.91 -9.10
C ARG A 421 0.84 -12.58 -8.16
N ARG A 422 0.40 -12.96 -6.96
CA ARG A 422 1.20 -13.68 -5.96
C ARG A 422 1.70 -15.04 -6.50
N GLU A 423 0.86 -15.76 -7.25
CA GLU A 423 1.24 -17.01 -7.94
C GLU A 423 2.39 -16.77 -8.93
N LEU A 424 2.26 -15.77 -9.81
CA LEU A 424 3.25 -15.45 -10.84
C LEU A 424 4.56 -14.93 -10.24
N TYR A 425 4.52 -14.04 -9.25
CA TYR A 425 5.72 -13.59 -8.55
C TYR A 425 6.38 -14.69 -7.71
N ASN A 426 5.63 -15.65 -7.16
CA ASN A 426 6.21 -16.84 -6.52
C ASN A 426 6.97 -17.71 -7.55
N GLN A 427 6.39 -17.96 -8.73
CA GLN A 427 7.05 -18.73 -9.79
C GLN A 427 8.36 -18.04 -10.23
N VAL A 428 8.33 -16.72 -10.42
CA VAL A 428 9.52 -15.93 -10.76
C VAL A 428 10.54 -15.94 -9.61
N PHE A 429 10.12 -15.85 -8.35
CA PHE A 429 11.05 -15.92 -7.23
C PHE A 429 11.73 -17.29 -7.12
N ASP A 430 10.98 -18.38 -7.29
CA ASP A 430 11.53 -19.74 -7.26
C ASP A 430 12.54 -19.97 -8.42
N GLU A 431 12.30 -19.41 -9.60
CA GLU A 431 13.26 -19.40 -10.72
C GLU A 431 14.48 -18.50 -10.44
N LEU A 432 14.31 -17.31 -9.86
CA LEU A 432 15.44 -16.46 -9.45
C LEU A 432 16.31 -17.16 -8.40
N ILE A 433 15.71 -17.87 -7.45
CA ILE A 433 16.45 -18.68 -6.47
C ILE A 433 17.18 -19.83 -7.18
N ARG A 434 16.57 -20.54 -8.14
CA ARG A 434 17.26 -21.55 -8.98
C ARG A 434 18.50 -20.96 -9.65
N GLN A 435 18.37 -19.82 -10.32
CA GLN A 435 19.49 -19.16 -11.00
C GLN A 435 20.58 -18.69 -10.03
N VAL A 436 20.20 -18.14 -8.88
CA VAL A 436 21.18 -17.68 -7.87
C VAL A 436 21.91 -18.88 -7.26
N THR A 437 21.22 -19.99 -6.97
CA THR A 437 21.82 -21.23 -6.46
C THR A 437 22.89 -21.79 -7.40
N ILE A 438 22.62 -21.83 -8.71
CA ILE A 438 23.58 -22.35 -9.71
C ILE A 438 24.85 -21.48 -9.77
N ASN A 439 24.73 -20.17 -9.52
CA ASN A 439 25.89 -19.26 -9.46
C ASN A 439 26.60 -19.31 -8.10
N CYS A 440 25.88 -19.50 -7.00
CA CYS A 440 26.39 -19.58 -5.63
C CYS A 440 25.36 -20.25 -4.71
N ALA A 441 25.62 -21.49 -4.31
CA ALA A 441 24.70 -22.32 -3.55
C ALA A 441 24.32 -21.70 -2.20
N GLU A 442 25.26 -21.06 -1.50
CA GLU A 442 25.03 -20.37 -0.23
C GLU A 442 24.05 -19.21 -0.38
N ARG A 443 24.19 -18.44 -1.49
CA ARG A 443 23.30 -17.31 -1.77
C ARG A 443 21.88 -17.79 -2.12
N GLY A 444 21.79 -18.91 -2.83
CA GLY A 444 20.55 -19.62 -3.10
C GLY A 444 19.85 -20.10 -1.83
N LEU A 445 20.59 -20.77 -0.93
CA LEU A 445 20.10 -21.22 0.37
C LEU A 445 19.62 -20.07 1.27
N LEU A 446 20.31 -18.93 1.27
CA LEU A 446 19.89 -17.79 2.09
C LEU A 446 18.64 -17.10 1.52
N LEU A 447 18.51 -16.99 0.19
CA LEU A 447 17.26 -16.55 -0.45
C LEU A 447 16.09 -17.54 -0.22
N LEU A 448 16.35 -18.85 -0.23
CA LEU A 448 15.38 -19.88 0.12
C LEU A 448 14.86 -19.70 1.55
N ARG A 449 15.77 -19.48 2.53
CA ARG A 449 15.39 -19.15 3.92
C ARG A 449 14.55 -17.88 4.02
N VAL A 450 14.85 -16.85 3.22
CA VAL A 450 14.06 -15.60 3.13
C VAL A 450 12.66 -15.86 2.55
N ARG A 451 12.57 -16.63 1.46
CA ARG A 451 11.30 -17.02 0.84
C ARG A 451 10.38 -17.72 1.82
N ASP A 452 10.90 -18.69 2.56
CA ASP A 452 10.11 -19.52 3.46
C ASP A 452 9.65 -18.71 4.70
N GLU A 453 10.49 -17.79 5.20
CA GLU A 453 10.09 -16.81 6.23
C GLU A 453 8.94 -15.91 5.78
N ILE A 454 9.00 -15.42 4.55
CA ILE A 454 7.97 -14.58 3.95
C ILE A 454 6.66 -15.38 3.77
N ARG A 455 6.76 -16.63 3.29
CA ARG A 455 5.61 -17.55 3.15
C ARG A 455 4.95 -17.78 4.52
N MET A 456 5.72 -18.07 5.57
CA MET A 456 5.22 -18.20 6.94
C MET A 456 4.56 -16.91 7.45
N THR A 457 5.19 -15.76 7.22
CA THR A 457 4.66 -14.45 7.65
C THR A 457 3.31 -14.16 7.01
N ILE A 458 3.17 -14.35 5.70
CA ILE A 458 1.90 -14.10 5.00
C ILE A 458 0.84 -15.13 5.44
N ALA A 459 1.20 -16.41 5.61
CA ALA A 459 0.27 -17.43 6.12
C ALA A 459 -0.27 -17.07 7.51
N ALA A 460 0.59 -16.61 8.43
CA ALA A 460 0.16 -16.19 9.76
C ALA A 460 -0.80 -14.98 9.71
N TYR A 461 -0.54 -14.00 8.82
CA TYR A 461 -1.46 -12.88 8.60
C TYR A 461 -2.79 -13.31 7.97
N GLN A 462 -2.79 -14.29 7.04
CA GLN A 462 -4.00 -14.88 6.47
C GLN A 462 -4.88 -15.51 7.56
N THR A 463 -4.30 -16.39 8.40
CA THR A 463 -5.02 -17.04 9.50
C THR A 463 -5.58 -16.05 10.51
N LEU A 464 -4.83 -15.00 10.86
CA LEU A 464 -5.33 -13.94 11.76
C LEU A 464 -6.51 -13.17 11.15
N TYR A 465 -6.44 -12.82 9.85
CA TYR A 465 -7.51 -12.11 9.15
C TYR A 465 -8.79 -12.96 9.01
N GLU A 466 -8.66 -14.23 8.66
CA GLU A 466 -9.79 -15.18 8.61
C GLU A 466 -10.43 -15.33 9.99
N SER A 467 -9.61 -15.46 11.05
CA SER A 467 -10.06 -15.54 12.44
C SER A 467 -10.77 -14.26 12.90
N SER A 468 -10.27 -13.07 12.53
CA SER A 468 -10.88 -11.79 12.89
C SER A 468 -12.21 -11.57 12.18
N ILE A 469 -12.36 -11.99 10.93
CA ILE A 469 -13.66 -11.98 10.23
C ILE A 469 -14.65 -12.90 10.94
N ALA A 470 -14.25 -14.14 11.24
CA ALA A 470 -15.11 -15.10 11.93
C ALA A 470 -15.53 -14.64 13.33
N PHE A 471 -14.67 -13.90 14.04
CA PHE A 471 -15.05 -13.20 15.28
C PHE A 471 -16.07 -12.08 15.02
N GLY A 472 -15.80 -11.19 14.05
CA GLY A 472 -16.67 -10.06 13.73
C GLY A 472 -18.06 -10.48 13.25
N MET A 473 -18.16 -11.53 12.42
CA MET A 473 -19.44 -12.09 11.96
C MET A 473 -20.26 -12.67 13.12
N ARG A 474 -19.63 -13.45 14.01
CA ARG A 474 -20.30 -13.98 15.21
C ARG A 474 -20.84 -12.85 16.11
N LYS A 475 -20.08 -11.78 16.30
CA LYS A 475 -20.51 -10.62 17.08
C LYS A 475 -21.60 -9.79 16.39
N ALA A 476 -21.57 -9.67 15.06
CA ALA A 476 -22.66 -9.06 14.29
C ALA A 476 -23.98 -9.82 14.49
N LEU A 477 -23.96 -11.15 14.30
CA LEU A 477 -25.13 -12.01 14.45
C LEU A 477 -25.68 -12.00 15.90
N GLN A 478 -24.79 -12.04 16.92
CA GLN A 478 -25.21 -11.90 18.32
C GLN A 478 -25.90 -10.55 18.61
N SER A 479 -25.43 -9.47 17.99
CA SER A 479 -26.04 -8.13 18.13
C SER A 479 -27.39 -8.03 17.42
N GLU A 480 -27.57 -8.69 16.27
CA GLU A 480 -28.83 -8.70 15.52
C GLU A 480 -29.89 -9.55 16.22
N GLN A 481 -29.53 -10.74 16.70
CA GLN A 481 -30.41 -11.59 17.50
C GLN A 481 -30.88 -10.87 18.77
N GLY A 482 -29.96 -10.27 19.54
CA GLY A 482 -30.31 -9.53 20.75
C GLY A 482 -31.22 -8.32 20.49
N LYS A 483 -31.09 -7.67 19.33
CA LYS A 483 -32.01 -6.60 18.90
C LYS A 483 -33.41 -7.14 18.58
N ALA A 484 -33.49 -8.23 17.82
CA ALA A 484 -34.79 -8.85 17.48
C ALA A 484 -35.52 -9.39 18.73
N ASP A 485 -34.78 -9.94 19.70
CA ASP A 485 -35.36 -10.40 20.97
C ASP A 485 -35.85 -9.22 21.83
N MET A 486 -35.14 -8.09 21.83
CA MET A 486 -35.60 -6.84 22.45
C MET A 486 -36.86 -6.29 21.78
N GLU A 487 -36.91 -6.24 20.45
CA GLU A 487 -38.06 -5.74 19.69
C GLU A 487 -39.33 -6.53 20.03
N ARG A 488 -39.24 -7.87 20.06
CA ARG A 488 -40.36 -8.73 20.52
C ARG A 488 -40.75 -8.49 21.98
N MET A 489 -39.82 -8.15 22.86
CA MET A 489 -40.13 -7.84 24.27
C MET A 489 -40.86 -6.49 24.37
N CYS A 490 -40.43 -5.47 23.63
CA CYS A 490 -41.13 -4.19 23.53
C CYS A 490 -42.56 -4.37 23.02
N GLU A 491 -42.75 -5.10 21.91
CA GLU A 491 -44.09 -5.41 21.36
C GLU A 491 -45.00 -6.09 22.41
N GLN A 492 -44.46 -7.03 23.21
CA GLN A 492 -45.21 -7.69 24.28
C GLN A 492 -45.56 -6.74 25.44
N ILE A 493 -44.64 -5.83 25.82
CA ILE A 493 -44.88 -4.82 26.85
C ILE A 493 -45.94 -3.82 26.38
N GLU A 494 -45.83 -3.31 25.16
CA GLU A 494 -46.79 -2.37 24.56
C GLU A 494 -48.18 -2.97 24.45
N LYS A 495 -48.28 -4.24 24.00
CA LYS A 495 -49.55 -4.96 23.95
C LYS A 495 -50.19 -5.11 25.34
N ARG A 496 -49.43 -5.54 26.35
CA ARG A 496 -49.93 -5.65 27.74
C ARG A 496 -50.36 -4.30 28.31
N ALA A 497 -49.62 -3.23 28.03
CA ALA A 497 -49.97 -1.88 28.45
C ALA A 497 -51.26 -1.37 27.76
N ALA A 498 -51.46 -1.69 26.48
CA ALA A 498 -52.70 -1.38 25.77
C ALA A 498 -53.91 -2.17 26.33
N GLU A 499 -53.74 -3.47 26.59
CA GLU A 499 -54.76 -4.32 27.22
C GLU A 499 -55.14 -3.81 28.63
N GLN A 500 -54.16 -3.38 29.42
CA GLN A 500 -54.39 -2.76 30.74
C GLN A 500 -55.18 -1.45 30.63
N ARG A 501 -54.80 -0.53 29.73
CA ARG A 501 -55.54 0.72 29.51
C ARG A 501 -56.98 0.47 29.06
N GLN A 502 -57.22 -0.47 28.15
CA GLN A 502 -58.57 -0.84 27.73
C GLN A 502 -59.41 -1.40 28.88
N LEU A 503 -58.80 -2.20 29.77
CA LEU A 503 -59.49 -2.72 30.95
C LEU A 503 -59.81 -1.61 31.97
N GLU A 504 -58.89 -0.67 32.18
CA GLU A 504 -59.11 0.50 33.06
C GLU A 504 -60.16 1.46 32.49
N GLU A 505 -60.12 1.75 31.19
CA GLU A 505 -61.13 2.56 30.52
C GLU A 505 -62.51 1.91 30.59
N LYS A 506 -62.60 0.59 30.36
CA LYS A 506 -63.86 -0.14 30.52
C LYS A 506 -64.39 -0.08 31.96
N LYS A 507 -63.52 -0.26 32.96
CA LYS A 507 -63.91 -0.11 34.39
C LYS A 507 -64.48 1.29 34.68
N HIS A 508 -63.81 2.35 34.20
CA HIS A 508 -64.30 3.72 34.35
C HIS A 508 -65.63 3.93 33.61
N GLN A 509 -65.82 3.37 32.42
CA GLN A 509 -67.09 3.44 31.70
C GLN A 509 -68.23 2.72 32.46
N ASP A 510 -67.97 1.52 32.99
CA ASP A 510 -68.93 0.75 33.79
C ASP A 510 -69.30 1.51 35.09
N GLU A 511 -68.32 2.12 35.77
CA GLU A 511 -68.53 2.95 36.95
C GLU A 511 -69.33 4.23 36.65
N ILE A 512 -69.02 4.94 35.55
CA ILE A 512 -69.80 6.09 35.08
C ILE A 512 -71.24 5.68 34.74
N GLN A 513 -71.46 4.51 34.12
CA GLN A 513 -72.82 4.00 33.85
C GLN A 513 -73.58 3.69 35.14
N PHE A 514 -72.93 3.07 36.13
CA PHE A 514 -73.51 2.80 37.44
C PHE A 514 -73.92 4.10 38.15
N LEU A 515 -73.01 5.08 38.23
CA LEU A 515 -73.27 6.39 38.84
C LEU A 515 -74.37 7.17 38.12
N LYS A 516 -74.47 7.08 36.78
CA LYS A 516 -75.56 7.67 36.00
C LYS A 516 -76.93 7.07 36.36
N ARG A 517 -77.03 5.73 36.45
CA ARG A 517 -78.29 5.04 36.82
C ARG A 517 -78.73 5.41 38.25
N ASN A 518 -77.78 5.45 39.19
CA ASN A 518 -78.06 5.83 40.57
C ASN A 518 -78.54 7.29 40.68
N ASN A 519 -77.88 8.24 40.00
CA ASN A 519 -78.35 9.63 39.92
C ASN A 519 -79.75 9.76 39.27
N GLN A 520 -80.06 8.96 38.25
CA GLN A 520 -81.41 8.94 37.66
C GLN A 520 -82.48 8.45 38.65
N GLN A 521 -82.18 7.41 39.44
CA GLN A 521 -83.09 6.93 40.49
C GLN A 521 -83.30 7.97 41.59
N LEU A 522 -82.22 8.57 42.10
CA LEU A 522 -82.28 9.64 43.11
C LEU A 522 -83.07 10.86 42.60
N LYS A 523 -82.88 11.24 41.32
CA LYS A 523 -83.65 12.32 40.70
C LYS A 523 -85.14 11.98 40.60
N ALA A 524 -85.49 10.76 40.18
CA ALA A 524 -86.88 10.33 40.11
C ALA A 524 -87.56 10.26 41.50
N GLN A 525 -86.81 9.89 42.55
CA GLN A 525 -87.27 9.95 43.94
C GLN A 525 -87.52 11.40 44.39
N LEU A 526 -86.59 12.32 44.10
CA LEU A 526 -86.75 13.75 44.40
C LEU A 526 -87.94 14.36 43.66
N ASP A 527 -88.10 14.10 42.37
CA ASP A 527 -89.25 14.57 41.58
C ASP A 527 -90.58 14.04 42.14
N GLY A 528 -90.61 12.79 42.62
CA GLY A 528 -91.77 12.19 43.30
C GLY A 528 -92.08 12.79 44.67
N ILE A 529 -91.07 13.29 45.40
CA ILE A 529 -91.23 13.98 46.69
C ILE A 529 -91.66 15.44 46.48
N MET A 530 -91.11 16.13 45.47
CA MET A 530 -91.44 17.54 45.18
C MET A 530 -92.81 17.71 44.49
N ASN A 531 -93.29 16.69 43.78
CA ASN A 531 -94.55 16.73 43.05
C ASN A 531 -95.50 15.62 43.53
N PRO A 532 -95.94 15.64 44.82
CA PRO A 532 -96.86 14.65 45.34
C PRO A 532 -98.19 14.75 44.57
N LYS A 533 -98.66 13.62 44.03
CA LYS A 533 -99.99 13.55 43.42
C LYS A 533 -101.04 13.82 44.50
N LYS A 534 -101.89 14.81 44.25
CA LYS A 534 -103.04 15.19 45.09
C LYS A 534 -104.02 14.02 45.26
#